data_AF-A0A533Y9V4-F1
#
_entry.id   AF-A0A533Y9V4-F1
#
_cell.length_a   1.000
_cell.length_b   1.000
_cell.length_c   1.000
_cell.angle_alpha   90.00
_cell.angle_beta   90.00
_cell.angle_gamma   90.00
#
_symmetry.space_group_name_H-M   'P 1'
#
loop_
_entity.id
_entity.type
_entity.pdbx_description
1 polymer ?
#
loop_
_entity_poly.entity_id
_entity_poly.type
_entity_poly.pdbx_seq_one_letter_code
_entity_poly.pdbx_strand_id
1 'polypeptide(L)'
;MVDPECFADKEVARVYIAGRLGEAKDVEQALSENGVDYCVENEPFETYLLGILPTKYDGVAFYVLSGQASFCRRILSEAGLEDGLVEEELE
;
A
#
# COMPACT_ATOMS: atom_id res chain seq x y z
N MET A 1 7.46 5.38 -8.40
CA MET A 1 6.58 6.43 -7.87
C MET A 1 6.31 7.47 -8.95
N VAL A 2 5.06 7.83 -9.14
CA VAL A 2 4.61 8.94 -9.99
C VAL A 2 3.94 10.01 -9.14
N ASP A 3 3.82 11.22 -9.68
CA ASP A 3 3.09 12.30 -9.02
C ASP A 3 1.63 11.89 -8.81
N PRO A 4 1.02 12.07 -7.61
CA PRO A 4 -0.40 11.81 -7.39
C PRO A 4 -1.32 12.47 -8.43
N GLU A 5 -0.95 13.66 -8.94
CA GLU A 5 -1.71 14.36 -9.99
C GLU A 5 -1.83 13.54 -11.29
N CYS A 6 -0.92 12.60 -11.55
CA CYS A 6 -1.00 11.68 -12.70
C CYS A 6 -2.18 10.69 -12.61
N PHE A 7 -2.80 10.59 -11.43
CA PHE A 7 -3.99 9.80 -11.14
C PHE A 7 -5.25 10.62 -10.88
N ALA A 8 -5.19 11.96 -10.91
CA ALA A 8 -6.30 12.83 -10.49
C ALA A 8 -7.65 12.58 -11.21
N ASP A 9 -7.60 12.13 -12.47
CA ASP A 9 -8.79 11.79 -13.27
C ASP A 9 -9.03 10.27 -13.42
N LYS A 10 -8.28 9.45 -12.69
CA LYS A 10 -8.32 7.99 -12.79
C LYS A 10 -8.80 7.39 -11.49
N GLU A 11 -9.48 6.26 -11.61
CA GLU A 11 -9.83 5.46 -10.44
C GLU A 11 -8.57 4.78 -9.90
N VAL A 12 -8.28 5.04 -8.62
CA VAL A 12 -7.18 4.43 -7.88
C VAL A 12 -7.69 3.60 -6.73
N ALA A 13 -6.93 2.56 -6.39
CA ALA A 13 -7.19 1.70 -5.25
C ALA A 13 -5.97 1.65 -4.35
N ARG A 14 -6.20 1.75 -3.03
CA ARG A 14 -5.19 1.45 -2.03
C ARG A 14 -4.91 -0.05 -2.05
N VAL A 15 -3.64 -0.40 -2.23
CA VAL A 15 -3.20 -1.81 -2.25
C VAL A 15 -2.41 -2.20 -1.02
N TYR A 16 -1.83 -1.22 -0.33
CA TYR A 16 -1.03 -1.43 0.85
C TYR A 16 -0.99 -0.20 1.76
N ILE A 17 -0.81 -0.38 3.06
CA ILE A 17 -0.39 0.68 3.97
C ILE A 17 0.75 0.19 4.87
N ALA A 18 1.91 0.84 4.76
CA ALA A 18 3.10 0.50 5.54
C ALA A 18 3.12 1.28 6.85
N GLY A 19 3.30 0.57 7.96
CA GLY A 19 3.48 1.16 9.28
C GLY A 19 4.94 1.51 9.59
N ARG A 20 5.90 1.03 8.79
CA ARG A 20 7.33 1.27 9.01
C ARG A 20 8.04 1.69 7.73
N LEU A 21 9.09 2.51 7.87
CA LEU A 21 9.89 2.96 6.73
C LEU A 21 10.57 1.80 5.96
N GLY A 22 11.00 0.75 6.66
CA GLY A 22 11.59 -0.43 6.00
C GLY A 22 10.57 -1.13 5.10
N GLU A 23 9.40 -1.42 5.66
CA GLU A 23 8.27 -2.01 4.94
C GLU A 23 7.82 -1.15 3.75
N ALA A 24 7.74 0.17 3.91
CA ALA A 24 7.41 1.08 2.80
C ALA A 24 8.42 0.97 1.64
N LYS A 25 9.72 0.84 1.93
CA LYS A 25 10.76 0.63 0.91
C LYS A 25 10.62 -0.71 0.21
N ASP A 26 10.27 -1.76 0.95
CA ASP A 26 10.07 -3.09 0.38
C ASP A 26 8.86 -3.09 -0.58
N VAL A 27 7.79 -2.37 -0.23
CA VAL A 27 6.62 -2.14 -1.11
C VAL A 27 7.01 -1.34 -2.36
N GLU A 28 7.73 -0.22 -2.20
CA GLU A 28 8.22 0.59 -3.32
C GLU A 28 9.06 -0.25 -4.28
N GLN A 29 9.96 -1.08 -3.74
CA GLN A 29 10.82 -1.96 -4.52
C GLN A 29 9.97 -2.98 -5.30
N ALA A 30 9.07 -3.69 -4.63
CA ALA A 30 8.24 -4.72 -5.27
C ALA A 30 7.38 -4.15 -6.42
N LEU A 31 6.76 -2.99 -6.22
CA LEU A 31 5.98 -2.33 -7.27
C LEU A 31 6.88 -1.83 -8.41
N SER A 32 8.02 -1.22 -8.10
CA SER A 32 8.94 -0.67 -9.10
C SER A 32 9.59 -1.77 -9.96
N GLU A 33 10.01 -2.88 -9.35
CA GLU A 33 10.59 -4.03 -10.07
C GLU A 33 9.60 -4.70 -11.01
N ASN A 34 8.30 -4.58 -10.74
CA ASN A 34 7.22 -5.08 -11.59
C ASN A 34 6.69 -4.01 -12.58
N GLY A 35 7.33 -2.83 -12.65
CA GLY A 35 6.95 -1.77 -13.58
C GLY A 35 5.58 -1.14 -13.29
N VAL A 36 5.14 -1.17 -12.04
CA VAL A 36 3.87 -0.58 -11.61
C VAL A 36 4.07 0.89 -11.27
N ASP A 37 3.25 1.75 -11.87
CA ASP A 37 3.12 3.13 -11.44
C ASP A 37 2.27 3.19 -10.16
N TYR A 38 2.78 3.87 -9.15
CA TYR A 38 2.11 4.07 -7.87
C TYR A 38 2.33 5.49 -7.35
N CYS A 39 1.38 5.97 -6.54
CA CYS A 39 1.56 7.14 -5.70
C CYS A 39 1.45 6.75 -4.22
N VAL A 40 1.90 7.65 -3.35
CA VAL A 40 1.89 7.45 -1.91
C VAL A 40 1.20 8.61 -1.21
N GLU A 41 0.48 8.29 -0.14
CA GLU A 41 -0.12 9.28 0.76
C GLU A 41 0.16 8.91 2.22
N ASN A 42 0.22 9.92 3.10
CA ASN A 42 0.26 9.66 4.54
C ASN A 42 -1.17 9.45 5.04
N GLU A 43 -1.43 8.31 5.66
CA GLU A 43 -2.75 7.96 6.19
C GLU A 43 -2.67 7.45 7.62
N PRO A 44 -3.74 7.63 8.42
CA PRO A 44 -3.78 7.05 9.75
C PRO A 44 -3.70 5.52 9.68
N PHE A 45 -2.69 4.96 10.35
CA PHE A 45 -2.48 3.53 10.50
C PHE A 45 -2.68 3.13 11.95
N GLU A 46 -3.50 2.10 12.17
CA GLU A 46 -3.81 1.57 13.50
C GLU A 46 -3.26 0.16 13.62
N THR A 47 -2.47 -0.08 14.67
CA THR A 47 -1.85 -1.37 14.95
C THR A 47 -1.70 -1.59 16.45
N TYR A 48 -1.17 -2.75 16.84
CA TYR A 48 -0.92 -3.08 18.24
C TYR A 48 0.58 -3.19 18.52
N LEU A 49 1.10 -2.29 19.35
CA LEU A 49 2.46 -2.40 19.87
C LEU A 49 2.54 -3.60 20.81
N LEU A 50 3.53 -4.48 20.58
CA LEU A 50 3.69 -5.78 21.27
C LEU A 50 2.44 -6.67 21.21
N GLY A 51 1.56 -6.47 20.22
CA GLY A 51 0.33 -7.24 20.04
C GLY A 51 -0.78 -6.96 21.06
N ILE A 52 -0.61 -5.96 21.95
CA ILE A 52 -1.58 -5.69 23.03
C ILE A 52 -1.95 -4.21 23.20
N LEU A 53 -1.06 -3.28 22.84
CA LEU A 53 -1.30 -1.85 23.07
C LEU A 53 -1.72 -1.17 21.76
N PRO A 54 -3.01 -0.80 21.60
CA PRO A 54 -3.45 -0.09 20.40
C PRO A 54 -2.66 1.20 20.25
N THR A 55 -2.09 1.39 19.06
CA THR A 55 -1.23 2.52 18.72
C THR A 55 -1.67 3.04 17.36
N LYS A 56 -1.78 4.37 17.26
CA LYS A 56 -2.10 5.08 16.03
C LYS A 56 -0.96 6.01 15.66
N TYR A 57 -0.55 5.97 14.40
CA TYR A 57 0.43 6.88 13.82
C TYR A 57 0.16 7.00 12.32
N ASP A 58 0.85 7.93 11.65
CA ASP A 58 0.74 8.08 10.21
C ASP A 58 1.59 7.01 9.52
N GLY A 59 0.92 6.15 8.73
CA GLY A 59 1.55 5.19 7.82
C GLY A 59 1.64 5.74 6.40
N VAL A 60 2.28 4.98 5.53
CA VAL A 60 2.41 5.31 4.10
C VAL A 60 1.50 4.39 3.30
N ALA A 61 0.41 4.94 2.77
CA ALA A 61 -0.51 4.24 1.90
C ALA A 61 -0.01 4.26 0.46
N PHE A 62 -0.15 3.12 -0.23
CA PHE A 62 0.24 2.94 -1.62
C PHE A 62 -0.99 2.75 -2.49
N TYR A 63 -1.07 3.58 -3.52
CA TYR A 63 -2.17 3.62 -4.47
C TYR A 63 -1.68 3.30 -5.87
N VAL A 64 -2.49 2.52 -6.59
CA VAL A 64 -2.29 2.15 -7.99
C VAL A 64 -3.60 2.33 -8.75
N LEU A 65 -3.57 2.24 -10.08
CA LEU A 65 -4.81 2.20 -10.86
C LEU A 65 -5.69 1.03 -10.41
N SER A 66 -7.00 1.26 -10.22
CA SER A 66 -7.93 0.23 -9.74
C SER A 66 -7.90 -1.04 -10.59
N GLY A 67 -7.74 -0.90 -11.92
CA GLY A 67 -7.60 -2.04 -12.84
C GLY A 67 -6.33 -2.90 -12.64
N GLN A 68 -5.37 -2.46 -11.84
CA GLN A 68 -4.14 -3.19 -11.49
C GLN A 68 -4.12 -3.66 -10.03
N ALA A 69 -5.13 -3.31 -9.23
CA ALA A 69 -5.11 -3.51 -7.78
C ALA A 69 -4.89 -4.98 -7.38
N SER A 70 -5.68 -5.91 -7.94
CA SER A 70 -5.58 -7.34 -7.60
C SER A 70 -4.23 -7.94 -8.03
N PHE A 71 -3.65 -7.48 -9.14
CA PHE A 71 -2.31 -7.87 -9.58
C PHE A 71 -1.23 -7.37 -8.61
N CYS A 72 -1.32 -6.11 -8.18
CA CYS A 72 -0.37 -5.52 -7.25
C CYS A 72 -0.43 -6.17 -5.87
N ARG A 73 -1.64 -6.40 -5.33
CA ARG A 73 -1.83 -7.14 -4.06
C ARG A 73 -1.18 -8.52 -4.11
N ARG A 74 -1.30 -9.22 -5.24
CA ARG A 74 -0.66 -10.52 -5.44
C ARG A 74 0.87 -10.42 -5.42
N ILE A 75 1.46 -9.46 -6.14
CA ILE A 75 2.92 -9.24 -6.11
C ILE A 75 3.40 -8.98 -4.69
N LEU A 76 2.70 -8.13 -3.94
CA LEU A 76 3.08 -7.79 -2.56
C LEU A 76 2.95 -8.99 -1.63
N SER A 77 1.87 -9.78 -1.75
CA SER A 77 1.72 -11.04 -1.02
C SER A 77 2.83 -12.05 -1.37
N GLU A 78 3.15 -12.23 -2.66
CA GLU A 78 4.24 -13.12 -3.11
C GLU A 78 5.62 -12.65 -2.62
N ALA A 79 5.78 -11.35 -2.32
CA ALA A 79 6.96 -10.77 -1.67
C ALA A 79 6.97 -10.89 -0.13
N GLY A 80 5.93 -11.48 0.47
CA GLY A 80 5.80 -11.65 1.93
C GLY A 80 5.28 -10.41 2.66
N LEU A 81 4.76 -9.42 1.94
CA LEU A 81 4.18 -8.20 2.49
C LEU A 81 2.68 -8.41 2.69
N GLU A 82 2.29 -9.11 3.76
CA GLU A 82 0.89 -9.47 4.02
C GLU A 82 0.18 -8.52 5.00
N ASP A 83 0.89 -8.07 6.04
CA ASP A 83 0.30 -7.33 7.18
C ASP A 83 -0.37 -6.01 6.78
N GLY A 84 0.12 -5.34 5.73
CA GLY A 84 -0.39 -4.06 5.24
C GLY A 84 -1.34 -4.17 4.04
N LEU A 85 -1.66 -5.38 3.55
CA LEU A 85 -2.54 -5.56 2.39
C LEU A 85 -3.96 -5.11 2.70
N VAL A 86 -4.58 -4.40 1.76
CA VAL A 86 -6.00 -4.05 1.82
C VAL A 86 -6.81 -5.23 1.26
N GLU A 87 -7.64 -5.86 2.09
CA GLU A 87 -8.65 -6.83 1.64
C GLU A 87 -9.64 -6.13 0.70
N GLU A 88 -10.04 -6.79 -0.39
CA GLU A 88 -11.12 -6.27 -1.23
C GLU A 88 -12.38 -6.17 -0.37
N GLU A 89 -12.89 -4.94 -0.19
CA GLU A 89 -14.26 -4.75 0.31
C GLU A 89 -15.19 -5.41 -0.71
N LEU A 90 -15.61 -6.65 -0.42
CA LEU A 90 -16.67 -7.34 -1.14
C LEU A 90 -17.97 -6.56 -0.86
N GLU A 91 -18.29 -5.58 -1.70
CA GLU A 91 -19.65 -5.01 -1.76
C GLU A 91 -20.67 -6.02 -2.30
#